data_AF-A0A951JML8-F1
#
_entry.id   AF-A0A951JML8-F1
#
_cell.length_a   1.000
_cell.length_b   1.000
_cell.length_c   1.000
_cell.angle_alpha   90.00
_cell.angle_beta   90.00
_cell.angle_gamma   90.00
#
_symmetry.space_group_name_H-M   'P 1'
#
loop_
_entity.id
_entity.type
_entity.pdbx_description
1 polymer ?
#
loop_
_entity_poly.entity_id
_entity_poly.type
_entity_poly.pdbx_seq_one_letter_code
_entity_poly.pdbx_strand_id
1 'polypeptide(L)'
;MSRPSGYGVPAQISHGAVVPEGAGFGTPVAQLTCPNCGFQGEGVSYFSQGGPIMIALLLAALTIFPFMGVGGLIYYLMRYDHRACPRCGTSWGKRAERARALAAGLHLNEAPALSPPPRQAEMSEDARGLRIAAWILFAFAAVLMIPVLGEGALEALFFVAASAGGGALLWKKANSAREERRAALLVALQHPVLQLASQRNGVLTVTDVAAALSWPMPRAEKVLNSLEDGLRVASTVSDEGVIVYEFRELMHAPRMNAAERDTLLNPGPARERSGNGGTLMV
;
A
#
# COMPACT_ATOMS: atom_id res chain seq x y z
N MET A 1 13.67 -77.01 -9.13
CA MET A 1 13.52 -76.36 -7.81
C MET A 1 14.22 -75.02 -7.83
N SER A 2 13.49 -73.92 -8.06
CA SER A 2 13.83 -72.55 -7.62
C SER A 2 12.87 -71.55 -8.28
N ARG A 3 11.96 -70.99 -7.48
CA ARG A 3 11.06 -69.89 -7.86
C ARG A 3 11.81 -68.55 -7.79
N PRO A 4 11.61 -67.61 -8.72
CA PRO A 4 12.03 -66.22 -8.53
C PRO A 4 11.03 -65.48 -7.63
N SER A 5 11.54 -64.81 -6.61
CA SER A 5 10.80 -63.97 -5.68
C SER A 5 10.68 -62.56 -6.27
N GLY A 6 9.51 -62.23 -6.83
CA GLY A 6 9.16 -60.88 -7.25
C GLY A 6 8.50 -60.14 -6.10
N TYR A 7 9.15 -59.11 -5.58
CA TYR A 7 8.52 -58.17 -4.64
C TYR A 7 7.65 -57.19 -5.43
N GLY A 8 6.33 -57.37 -5.33
CA GLY A 8 5.35 -56.43 -5.84
C GLY A 8 5.30 -55.16 -4.98
N VAL A 9 5.46 -54.02 -5.63
CA VAL A 9 5.20 -52.69 -5.06
C VAL A 9 3.68 -52.55 -4.92
N PRO A 10 3.14 -52.22 -3.73
CA PRO A 10 1.71 -51.97 -3.60
C PRO A 10 1.35 -50.66 -4.32
N ALA A 11 0.37 -50.74 -5.21
CA ALA A 11 -0.26 -49.61 -5.86
C ALA A 11 -0.83 -48.66 -4.79
N GLN A 12 -0.30 -47.43 -4.76
CA GLN A 12 -0.90 -46.34 -3.99
C GLN A 12 -2.28 -46.01 -4.57
N ILE A 13 -3.31 -46.37 -3.84
CA ILE A 13 -4.70 -45.97 -4.11
C ILE A 13 -4.80 -44.48 -3.78
N SER A 14 -4.74 -43.64 -4.80
CA SER A 14 -5.07 -42.22 -4.70
C SER A 14 -6.59 -42.07 -4.52
N HIS A 15 -7.05 -42.08 -3.27
CA HIS A 15 -8.40 -41.62 -2.93
C HIS A 15 -8.46 -40.09 -3.02
N GLY A 16 -8.63 -39.58 -4.24
CA GLY A 16 -9.07 -38.21 -4.50
C GLY A 16 -10.58 -38.13 -4.34
N ALA A 17 -11.06 -38.04 -3.10
CA ALA A 17 -12.43 -37.64 -2.83
C ALA A 17 -12.58 -36.15 -3.15
N VAL A 18 -13.10 -35.85 -4.33
CA VAL A 18 -13.61 -34.52 -4.67
C VAL A 18 -14.90 -34.34 -3.87
N VAL A 19 -14.81 -33.62 -2.76
CA VAL A 19 -15.98 -33.15 -2.02
C VAL A 19 -16.44 -31.85 -2.68
N PRO A 20 -17.63 -31.79 -3.32
CA PRO A 20 -18.22 -30.53 -3.73
C PRO A 20 -18.92 -29.91 -2.53
N GLU A 21 -18.14 -29.35 -1.59
CA GLU A 21 -18.68 -28.58 -0.47
C GLU A 21 -18.59 -27.08 -0.77
N GLY A 22 -19.76 -26.50 -0.98
CA GLY A 22 -20.07 -25.12 -0.63
C GLY A 22 -19.37 -24.05 -1.46
N ALA A 23 -20.15 -23.40 -2.32
CA ALA A 23 -19.86 -22.08 -2.88
C ALA A 23 -19.86 -21.00 -1.76
N GLY A 24 -18.98 -21.14 -0.77
CA GLY A 24 -18.59 -20.05 0.11
C GLY A 24 -17.70 -19.12 -0.69
N PHE A 25 -18.02 -17.83 -0.69
CA PHE A 25 -17.19 -16.76 -1.25
C PHE A 25 -15.90 -16.54 -0.43
N GLY A 26 -15.19 -17.62 -0.12
CA GLY A 26 -13.81 -17.57 0.34
C GLY A 26 -12.94 -17.18 -0.84
N THR A 27 -12.23 -16.06 -0.73
CA THR A 27 -11.17 -15.73 -1.67
C THR A 27 -10.22 -16.93 -1.75
N PRO A 28 -9.85 -17.42 -2.95
CA PRO A 28 -8.94 -18.54 -3.08
C PRO A 28 -7.66 -18.19 -2.32
N VAL A 29 -7.39 -18.93 -1.25
CA VAL A 29 -6.22 -18.71 -0.42
C VAL A 29 -5.01 -19.06 -1.28
N ALA A 30 -4.23 -18.04 -1.65
CA ALA A 30 -3.03 -18.22 -2.45
C ALA A 30 -2.09 -19.24 -1.80
N GLN A 31 -2.01 -20.45 -2.37
CA GLN A 31 -1.14 -21.52 -1.91
C GLN A 31 0.30 -21.18 -2.27
N LEU A 32 1.20 -21.11 -1.28
CA LEU A 32 2.61 -20.86 -1.54
C LEU A 32 3.38 -22.16 -1.54
N THR A 33 4.33 -22.26 -2.46
CA THR A 33 5.29 -23.38 -2.52
C THR A 33 6.58 -22.98 -1.82
N CYS A 34 7.01 -23.74 -0.82
CA CYS A 34 8.29 -23.51 -0.15
C CYS A 34 9.47 -23.82 -1.09
N PRO A 35 10.45 -22.91 -1.26
CA PRO A 35 11.55 -23.13 -2.20
C PRO A 35 12.54 -24.24 -1.76
N ASN A 36 12.57 -24.58 -0.47
CA ASN A 36 13.53 -25.55 0.05
C ASN A 36 12.98 -27.00 0.02
N CYS A 37 11.69 -27.19 0.31
CA CYS A 37 11.09 -28.52 0.47
C CYS A 37 9.85 -28.78 -0.40
N GLY A 38 9.43 -27.81 -1.22
CA GLY A 38 8.27 -27.92 -2.10
C GLY A 38 6.91 -27.96 -1.40
N PHE A 39 6.84 -27.73 -0.08
CA PHE A 39 5.57 -27.73 0.64
C PHE A 39 4.61 -26.66 0.11
N GLN A 40 3.41 -27.06 -0.31
CA GLN A 40 2.33 -26.19 -0.76
C GLN A 40 1.32 -26.02 0.37
N GLY A 41 1.12 -24.79 0.86
CA GLY A 41 0.13 -24.53 1.90
C GLY A 41 0.23 -23.12 2.48
N GLU A 42 -0.39 -22.90 3.63
CA GLU A 42 -0.18 -21.70 4.42
C GLU A 42 1.00 -21.89 5.38
N GLY A 43 1.90 -20.90 5.41
CA GLY A 43 2.99 -20.87 6.39
C GLY A 43 2.41 -20.67 7.79
N VAL A 44 2.91 -21.45 8.74
CA VAL A 44 2.51 -21.39 10.14
C VAL A 44 3.22 -20.20 10.78
N SER A 45 2.51 -19.36 11.53
CA SER A 45 3.14 -18.27 12.28
C SER A 45 3.98 -18.88 13.40
N TYR A 46 5.21 -18.37 13.57
CA TYR A 46 6.20 -18.91 14.51
C TYR A 46 5.66 -19.05 15.95
N PHE A 47 4.67 -18.23 16.34
CA PHE A 47 4.09 -18.23 17.69
C PHE A 47 2.69 -18.84 17.80
N SER A 48 2.10 -19.40 16.73
CA SER A 48 0.73 -19.93 16.79
C SER A 48 0.54 -21.08 17.78
N GLN A 49 1.58 -21.87 18.06
CA GLN A 49 1.49 -22.99 19.01
C GLN A 49 1.74 -22.58 20.48
N GLY A 50 2.21 -21.35 20.74
CA GLY A 50 2.63 -20.91 22.08
C GLY A 50 2.08 -19.56 22.53
N GLY A 51 1.21 -18.90 21.77
CA GLY A 51 0.72 -17.55 22.01
C GLY A 51 0.34 -17.23 23.46
N PRO A 52 -0.58 -17.97 24.10
CA PRO A 52 -1.01 -17.64 25.46
C PRO A 52 0.07 -17.88 26.51
N ILE A 53 0.89 -18.93 26.36
CA ILE A 53 1.96 -19.27 27.30
C ILE A 53 3.10 -18.24 27.20
N MET A 54 3.44 -17.81 25.99
CA MET A 54 4.44 -16.77 25.75
C MET A 54 4.00 -15.41 26.28
N ILE A 55 2.74 -15.01 26.06
CA ILE A 55 2.22 -13.76 26.60
C ILE A 55 2.23 -13.80 28.14
N ALA A 56 1.82 -14.93 28.74
CA ALA A 56 1.85 -15.10 30.19
C ALA A 56 3.28 -15.03 30.76
N LEU A 57 4.25 -15.70 30.13
CA LEU A 57 5.67 -15.64 30.51
C LEU A 57 6.25 -14.25 30.35
N LEU A 58 5.86 -13.52 29.30
CA LEU A 58 6.35 -12.18 29.03
C LEU A 58 5.80 -11.18 30.05
N LEU A 59 4.51 -11.29 30.41
CA LEU A 59 3.90 -10.51 31.48
C LEU A 59 4.53 -10.83 32.84
N ALA A 60 4.79 -12.11 33.14
CA ALA A 60 5.47 -12.53 34.38
C ALA A 60 6.93 -12.05 34.42
N ALA A 61 7.64 -12.08 33.30
CA ALA A 61 9.01 -11.55 33.22
C ALA A 61 9.04 -10.02 33.43
N LEU A 62 8.03 -9.30 32.92
CA LEU A 62 7.91 -7.86 33.10
C LEU A 62 7.64 -7.45 34.55
N THR A 63 6.92 -8.27 35.33
CA THR A 63 6.63 -7.97 36.74
C THR A 63 7.79 -8.31 37.67
N ILE A 64 8.57 -9.35 37.37
CA ILE A 64 9.64 -9.83 38.26
C ILE A 64 10.98 -9.12 37.97
N PHE A 65 11.33 -8.90 36.69
CA PHE A 65 12.57 -8.23 36.29
C PHE A 65 12.35 -7.35 35.06
N PRO A 66 12.06 -6.04 35.21
CA PRO A 66 11.69 -5.17 34.09
C PRO A 66 12.77 -5.12 32.99
N PHE A 67 14.06 -5.23 33.36
CA PHE A 67 15.16 -5.24 32.40
C PHE A 67 15.25 -6.52 31.55
N MET A 68 14.90 -7.69 32.09
CA MET A 68 14.88 -8.94 31.30
C MET A 68 13.62 -9.07 30.44
N GLY A 69 12.49 -8.53 30.89
CA GLY A 69 11.24 -8.53 30.13
C GLY A 69 11.33 -7.75 28.81
N VAL A 70 12.07 -6.64 28.78
CA VAL A 70 12.24 -5.80 27.58
C VAL A 70 12.94 -6.56 26.45
N GLY A 71 13.98 -7.35 26.76
CA GLY A 71 14.68 -8.16 25.74
C GLY A 71 13.76 -9.19 25.08
N GLY A 72 12.93 -9.88 25.88
CA GLY A 72 11.93 -10.82 25.38
C GLY A 72 10.85 -10.15 24.52
N LEU A 73 10.41 -8.94 24.91
CA LEU A 73 9.44 -8.16 24.14
C LEU A 73 9.99 -7.69 22.80
N ILE A 74 11.21 -7.15 22.77
CA ILE A 74 11.88 -6.73 21.52
C ILE A 74 12.05 -7.95 20.60
N TYR A 75 12.54 -9.08 21.14
CA TYR A 75 12.69 -10.31 20.37
C TYR A 75 11.35 -10.80 19.80
N TYR A 76 10.29 -10.79 20.61
CA TYR A 76 8.94 -11.15 20.19
C TYR A 76 8.45 -10.24 19.06
N LEU A 77 8.53 -8.91 19.23
CA LEU A 77 8.10 -7.95 18.21
C LEU A 77 8.88 -8.09 16.91
N MET A 78 10.19 -8.34 16.99
CA MET A 78 11.03 -8.54 15.80
C MET A 78 10.70 -9.85 15.06
N ARG A 79 10.15 -10.85 15.76
CA ARG A 79 9.91 -12.20 15.20
C ARG A 79 8.43 -12.50 14.93
N TYR A 80 7.49 -11.66 15.39
CA TYR A 80 6.06 -11.98 15.40
C TYR A 80 5.47 -12.27 14.02
N ASP A 81 5.91 -11.54 12.98
CA ASP A 81 5.38 -11.72 11.62
C ASP A 81 6.12 -12.78 10.79
N HIS A 82 7.15 -13.42 11.36
CA HIS A 82 7.84 -14.47 10.63
C HIS A 82 6.98 -15.73 10.54
N ARG A 83 6.61 -16.08 9.32
CA ARG A 83 6.03 -17.39 9.02
C ARG A 83 7.14 -18.38 8.72
N ALA A 84 7.00 -19.60 9.24
CA ALA A 84 7.94 -20.69 8.97
C ALA A 84 7.24 -21.80 8.18
N CYS A 85 7.99 -22.49 7.34
CA CYS A 85 7.49 -23.70 6.69
C CYS A 85 7.29 -24.80 7.74
N PRO A 86 6.11 -25.44 7.83
CA PRO A 86 5.88 -26.50 8.81
C PRO A 86 6.72 -27.75 8.58
N ARG A 87 7.18 -27.97 7.34
CA ARG A 87 7.93 -29.18 6.98
C ARG A 87 9.43 -29.08 7.25
N CYS A 88 10.04 -27.91 6.99
CA CYS A 88 11.50 -27.74 7.08
C CYS A 88 11.95 -26.58 7.98
N GLY A 89 11.03 -25.82 8.57
CA GLY A 89 11.35 -24.73 9.51
C GLY A 89 11.97 -23.48 8.90
N THR A 90 12.31 -23.46 7.60
CA THR A 90 12.86 -22.26 6.96
C THR A 90 11.83 -21.14 6.95
N SER A 91 12.26 -19.94 7.33
CA SER A 91 11.41 -18.76 7.35
C SER A 91 11.00 -18.37 5.92
N TRP A 92 9.70 -18.18 5.74
CA TRP A 92 9.13 -17.53 4.57
C TRP A 92 9.36 -16.04 4.74
N GLY A 93 10.54 -15.56 4.34
CA GLY A 93 10.87 -14.14 4.40
C GLY A 93 9.98 -13.29 3.48
N LYS A 94 10.27 -11.98 3.39
CA LYS A 94 9.55 -10.97 2.59
C LYS A 94 9.22 -11.37 1.13
N ARG A 95 9.94 -12.34 0.55
CA ARG A 95 9.68 -12.88 -0.80
C ARG A 95 8.38 -13.68 -0.89
N ALA A 96 7.98 -14.36 0.18
CA ALA A 96 6.74 -15.14 0.22
C ALA A 96 5.51 -14.22 0.27
N GLU A 97 5.59 -13.08 0.94
CA GLU A 97 4.55 -12.05 0.90
C GLU A 97 4.40 -11.42 -0.48
N ARG A 98 5.51 -11.19 -1.20
CA ARG A 98 5.44 -10.76 -2.61
C ARG A 98 4.79 -11.84 -3.49
N ALA A 99 5.13 -13.11 -3.28
CA ALA A 99 4.49 -14.21 -3.99
C ALA A 99 2.99 -14.30 -3.67
N ARG A 100 2.57 -14.03 -2.43
CA ARG A 100 1.14 -13.88 -2.05
C ARG A 100 0.49 -12.69 -2.71
N ALA A 101 1.12 -11.52 -2.73
CA ALA A 101 0.55 -10.32 -3.36
C ALA A 101 0.37 -10.51 -4.88
N LEU A 102 1.29 -11.25 -5.51
CA LEU A 102 1.20 -11.63 -6.92
C LEU A 102 0.13 -12.72 -7.16
N ALA A 103 0.08 -13.75 -6.31
CA ALA A 103 -0.89 -14.85 -6.43
C ALA A 103 -2.31 -14.46 -5.97
N ALA A 104 -2.44 -13.48 -5.09
CA ALA A 104 -3.70 -12.84 -4.71
C ALA A 104 -4.13 -11.76 -5.72
N GLY A 105 -3.35 -11.53 -6.78
CA GLY A 105 -3.86 -10.90 -8.00
C GLY A 105 -4.99 -11.77 -8.53
N LEU A 106 -6.27 -11.45 -8.30
CA LEU A 106 -6.96 -10.49 -9.17
C LEU A 106 -6.31 -10.58 -10.54
N HIS A 107 -6.85 -11.48 -11.37
CA HIS A 107 -6.77 -11.41 -12.81
C HIS A 107 -7.34 -10.03 -13.24
N LEU A 108 -6.60 -8.96 -12.99
CA LEU A 108 -6.76 -7.71 -13.70
C LEU A 108 -6.21 -8.02 -15.08
N ASN A 109 -7.08 -8.57 -15.93
CA ASN A 109 -6.89 -8.66 -17.36
C ASN A 109 -6.16 -7.40 -17.81
N GLU A 110 -4.95 -7.57 -18.34
CA GLU A 110 -4.35 -6.74 -19.38
C GLU A 110 -4.76 -5.25 -19.36
N ALA A 111 -4.68 -4.57 -18.22
CA ALA A 111 -4.73 -3.13 -18.23
C ALA A 111 -3.40 -2.68 -18.86
N PRO A 112 -3.40 -1.89 -19.95
CA PRO A 112 -2.18 -1.49 -20.64
C PRO A 112 -1.21 -0.92 -19.62
N ALA A 113 0.03 -1.37 -19.69
CA ALA A 113 1.11 -1.13 -18.74
C ALA A 113 1.21 0.33 -18.28
N LEU A 114 0.37 0.72 -17.34
CA LEU A 114 0.58 1.91 -16.53
C LEU A 114 1.76 1.54 -15.64
N SER A 115 2.82 2.33 -15.76
CA SER A 115 4.03 2.26 -14.97
C SER A 115 3.71 1.79 -13.55
N PRO A 116 4.32 0.69 -13.06
CA PRO A 116 3.98 0.15 -11.76
C PRO A 116 4.05 1.29 -10.74
N PRO A 117 3.02 1.49 -9.91
CA PRO A 117 3.03 2.57 -8.93
C PRO A 117 4.35 2.48 -8.15
N PRO A 118 5.03 3.62 -7.91
CA PRO A 118 6.34 3.63 -7.28
C PRO A 118 6.31 2.76 -6.02
N ARG A 119 7.37 1.97 -5.79
CA ARG A 119 7.53 1.00 -4.69
C ARG A 119 6.94 1.50 -3.36
N GLN A 120 5.65 1.26 -3.11
CA GLN A 120 4.94 1.72 -1.91
C GLN A 120 4.61 0.58 -0.93
N ALA A 121 4.89 -0.67 -1.31
CA ALA A 121 4.54 -1.85 -0.50
C ALA A 121 5.50 -2.11 0.68
N GLU A 122 6.70 -1.55 0.72
CA GLU A 122 7.68 -1.88 1.78
C GLU A 122 7.51 -1.09 3.09
N MET A 123 6.71 -0.02 3.15
CA MET A 123 6.56 0.81 4.36
C MET A 123 5.29 0.52 5.20
N SER A 124 4.50 -0.50 4.86
CA SER A 124 3.23 -0.79 5.54
C SER A 124 3.39 -1.36 6.95
N GLU A 125 4.36 -2.25 7.13
CA GLU A 125 4.58 -2.94 8.42
C GLU A 125 5.23 -2.03 9.45
N ASP A 126 6.16 -1.18 9.03
CA ASP A 126 6.85 -0.22 9.90
C ASP A 126 5.88 0.72 10.62
N ALA A 127 4.79 1.12 9.96
CA ALA A 127 3.79 2.01 10.54
C ALA A 127 2.98 1.36 11.67
N ARG A 128 2.83 0.02 11.68
CA ARG A 128 2.16 -0.70 12.75
C ARG A 128 3.12 -0.91 13.94
N GLY A 129 4.38 -1.26 13.65
CA GLY A 129 5.45 -1.36 14.65
C GLY A 129 5.68 -0.03 15.39
N LEU A 130 5.72 1.10 14.67
CA LEU A 130 5.89 2.43 15.29
C LEU A 130 4.76 2.80 16.27
N ARG A 131 3.51 2.40 15.99
CA ARG A 131 2.40 2.68 16.91
C ARG A 131 2.52 1.88 18.19
N ILE A 132 2.87 0.60 18.07
CA ILE A 132 3.09 -0.26 19.24
C ILE A 132 4.25 0.30 20.07
N ALA A 133 5.35 0.71 19.42
CA ALA A 133 6.46 1.36 20.10
C ALA A 133 6.06 2.65 20.82
N ALA A 134 5.25 3.51 20.18
CA ALA A 134 4.75 4.73 20.80
C ALA A 134 3.86 4.45 22.02
N TRP A 135 2.96 3.46 21.95
CA TRP A 135 2.13 3.03 23.08
C TRP A 135 2.97 2.45 24.23
N ILE A 136 4.00 1.65 23.92
CA ILE A 136 4.93 1.11 24.92
C ILE A 136 5.67 2.26 25.62
N LEU A 137 6.18 3.24 24.87
CA LEU A 137 6.86 4.41 25.42
C LEU A 137 5.94 5.24 26.33
N PHE A 138 4.68 5.42 25.93
CA PHE A 138 3.68 6.15 26.71
C PHE A 138 3.31 5.41 28.01
N ALA A 139 3.12 4.09 27.92
CA ALA A 139 2.89 3.24 29.08
C ALA A 139 4.09 3.23 30.04
N PHE A 140 5.31 3.16 29.50
CA PHE A 140 6.54 3.25 30.28
C PHE A 140 6.67 4.60 31.00
N ALA A 141 6.40 5.71 30.31
CA ALA A 141 6.37 7.05 30.91
C ALA A 141 5.32 7.15 32.04
N ALA A 142 4.13 6.56 31.85
CA ALA A 142 3.08 6.53 32.87
C ALA A 142 3.48 5.72 34.11
N VAL A 143 4.19 4.59 33.94
CA VAL A 143 4.72 3.80 35.06
C VAL A 143 5.81 4.56 35.82
N LEU A 144 6.70 5.26 35.11
CA LEU A 144 7.76 6.07 35.73
C LEU A 144 7.22 7.27 36.53
N MET A 145 5.99 7.72 36.28
CA MET A 145 5.34 8.80 37.05
C MET A 145 4.87 8.36 38.45
N ILE A 146 4.67 7.06 38.69
CA ILE A 146 4.17 6.54 39.98
C ILE A 146 5.10 6.90 41.17
N PRO A 147 6.42 6.66 41.12
CA PRO A 147 7.32 7.00 42.24
C PRO A 147 7.58 8.50 42.42
N VAL A 148 7.36 9.33 41.39
CA VAL A 148 7.59 10.79 41.43
C VAL A 148 6.68 11.50 42.43
N LEU A 149 5.54 10.90 42.76
CA LEU A 149 4.60 11.41 43.75
C LEU A 149 5.08 11.23 45.20
N GLY A 150 6.05 10.35 45.46
CA GLY A 150 6.50 10.01 46.82
C GLY A 150 7.69 10.83 47.32
N GLU A 151 8.67 11.10 46.46
CA GLU A 151 9.89 11.83 46.79
C GLU A 151 10.27 12.67 45.57
N GLY A 152 10.40 13.99 45.74
CA GLY A 152 10.55 14.98 44.65
C GLY A 152 11.87 14.90 43.88
N ALA A 153 12.16 13.77 43.25
CA ALA A 153 13.34 13.53 42.46
C ALA A 153 13.24 14.21 41.08
N LEU A 154 13.93 15.34 40.94
CA LEU A 154 14.09 16.08 39.67
C LEU A 154 14.62 15.20 38.51
N GLU A 155 15.35 14.13 38.81
CA GLU A 155 15.89 13.21 37.80
C GLU A 155 14.79 12.45 37.04
N ALA A 156 13.68 12.10 37.71
CA ALA A 156 12.57 11.40 37.06
C ALA A 156 11.85 12.28 36.03
N LEU A 157 11.89 13.60 36.22
CA LEU A 157 11.28 14.56 35.29
C LEU A 157 11.95 14.52 33.91
N PHE A 158 13.27 14.29 33.84
CA PHE A 158 14.01 14.20 32.58
C PHE A 158 13.59 12.97 31.75
N PHE A 159 13.40 11.81 32.39
CA PHE A 159 12.96 10.59 31.70
C PHE A 159 11.53 10.70 31.20
N VAL A 160 10.64 11.33 31.96
CA VAL A 160 9.27 11.61 31.55
C VAL A 160 9.25 12.58 30.35
N ALA A 161 10.04 13.66 30.40
CA ALA A 161 10.14 14.61 29.29
C ALA A 161 10.73 13.97 28.02
N ALA A 162 11.80 13.17 28.15
CA ALA A 162 12.44 12.51 27.03
C ALA A 162 11.53 11.46 26.36
N SER A 163 10.81 10.67 27.16
CA SER A 163 9.86 9.67 26.65
C SER A 163 8.65 10.30 25.98
N ALA A 164 8.06 11.35 26.57
CA ALA A 164 6.96 12.10 25.97
C ALA A 164 7.37 12.76 24.64
N GLY A 165 8.56 13.37 24.59
CA GLY A 165 9.12 13.96 23.38
C GLY A 165 9.36 12.93 22.26
N GLY A 166 9.96 11.79 22.61
CA GLY A 166 10.19 10.69 21.68
C GLY A 166 8.88 10.09 21.11
N GLY A 167 7.87 9.90 21.96
CA GLY A 167 6.56 9.42 21.56
C GLY A 167 5.85 10.35 20.57
N ALA A 168 5.91 11.66 20.78
CA ALA A 168 5.28 12.65 19.90
C ALA A 168 5.91 12.66 18.49
N LEU A 169 7.24 12.54 18.40
CA LEU A 169 7.93 12.49 17.10
C LEU A 169 7.58 11.22 16.31
N LEU A 170 7.53 10.06 16.98
CA LEU A 170 7.11 8.80 16.34
C LEU A 170 5.66 8.86 15.86
N TRP A 171 4.76 9.46 16.64
CA TRP A 171 3.37 9.65 16.26
C TRP A 171 3.23 10.56 15.03
N LYS A 172 3.93 11.69 15.01
CA LYS A 172 3.93 12.62 13.87
C LYS A 172 4.40 11.91 12.61
N LYS A 173 5.50 11.14 12.70
CA LYS A 173 6.03 10.35 11.59
C LYS A 173 5.03 9.28 11.10
N ALA A 174 4.36 8.59 12.03
CA ALA A 174 3.36 7.57 11.70
C ALA A 174 2.11 8.16 11.01
N ASN A 175 1.74 9.41 11.31
CA ASN A 175 0.64 10.10 10.63
C ASN A 175 1.03 10.64 9.25
N SER A 176 2.24 11.19 9.09
CA SER A 176 2.75 11.67 7.80
C SER A 176 2.74 10.57 6.74
N ALA A 177 3.16 9.34 7.08
CA ALA A 177 3.11 8.21 6.15
C ALA A 177 1.68 7.84 5.68
N ARG A 178 0.64 8.15 6.49
CA ARG A 178 -0.75 7.95 6.09
C ARG A 178 -1.23 9.06 5.18
N GLU A 179 -0.83 10.30 5.45
CA GLU A 179 -1.14 11.45 4.62
C GLU A 179 -0.52 11.29 3.23
N GLU A 180 0.74 10.86 3.15
CA GLU A 180 1.40 10.54 1.87
C GLU A 180 0.67 9.46 1.09
N ARG A 181 0.21 8.38 1.75
CA ARG A 181 -0.61 7.35 1.10
C ARG A 181 -1.94 7.90 0.60
N ARG A 182 -2.60 8.75 1.39
CA ARG A 182 -3.86 9.38 0.99
C ARG A 182 -3.64 10.30 -0.21
N ALA A 183 -2.56 11.07 -0.21
CA ALA A 183 -2.19 11.93 -1.33
C ALA A 183 -1.89 11.10 -2.59
N ALA A 184 -1.08 10.03 -2.48
CA ALA A 184 -0.77 9.15 -3.61
C ALA A 184 -2.02 8.46 -4.18
N LEU A 185 -2.94 8.01 -3.32
CA LEU A 185 -4.22 7.44 -3.76
C LEU A 185 -5.10 8.48 -4.45
N LEU A 186 -5.14 9.71 -3.95
CA LEU A 186 -5.88 10.79 -4.63
C LEU A 186 -5.30 11.04 -6.02
N VAL A 187 -3.97 11.16 -6.16
CA VAL A 187 -3.31 11.33 -7.48
C VAL A 187 -3.65 10.17 -8.44
N ALA A 188 -3.65 8.93 -7.96
CA ALA A 188 -4.04 7.78 -8.79
C ALA A 188 -5.50 7.84 -9.26
N LEU A 189 -6.40 8.41 -8.44
CA LEU A 189 -7.82 8.58 -8.79
C LEU A 189 -8.07 9.78 -9.71
N GLN A 190 -7.16 10.74 -9.81
CA GLN A 190 -7.32 11.91 -10.67
C GLN A 190 -7.25 11.55 -12.16
N HIS A 191 -6.38 10.62 -12.54
CA HIS A 191 -6.19 10.22 -13.94
C HIS A 191 -7.48 9.77 -14.67
N PRO A 192 -8.28 8.82 -14.14
CA PRO A 192 -9.54 8.42 -14.79
C PRO A 192 -10.56 9.55 -14.88
N VAL A 193 -10.57 10.48 -13.91
CA VAL A 193 -11.45 11.65 -13.95
C VAL A 193 -11.05 12.61 -15.07
N LEU A 194 -9.75 12.86 -15.25
CA LEU A 194 -9.24 13.69 -16.35
C LEU A 194 -9.51 13.05 -17.72
N GLN A 195 -9.41 11.74 -17.84
CA GLN A 195 -9.78 11.01 -19.06
C GLN A 195 -11.27 11.17 -19.36
N LEU A 196 -12.13 11.02 -18.35
CA LEU A 196 -13.58 11.22 -18.50
C LEU A 196 -13.91 12.67 -18.86
N ALA A 197 -13.22 13.64 -18.25
CA ALA A 197 -13.37 15.06 -18.57
C ALA A 197 -12.99 15.34 -20.02
N SER A 198 -11.92 14.74 -20.52
CA SER A 198 -11.52 14.85 -21.93
C SER A 198 -12.57 14.29 -22.88
N GLN A 199 -13.30 13.24 -22.50
CA GLN A 199 -14.38 12.66 -23.30
C GLN A 199 -15.66 13.51 -23.28
N ARG A 200 -15.88 14.29 -22.20
CA ARG A 200 -17.06 15.16 -22.00
C ARG A 200 -16.75 16.64 -22.27
N ASN A 201 -15.78 16.93 -23.15
CA ASN A 201 -15.39 18.30 -23.54
C ASN A 201 -15.05 19.23 -22.36
N GLY A 202 -14.50 18.67 -21.27
CA GLY A 202 -14.07 19.43 -20.11
C GLY A 202 -15.18 19.83 -19.14
N VAL A 203 -16.42 19.35 -19.30
CA VAL A 203 -17.51 19.63 -18.35
C VAL A 203 -17.96 18.33 -17.69
N LEU A 204 -17.95 18.29 -16.36
CA LEU A 204 -18.37 17.11 -15.58
C LEU A 204 -19.24 17.49 -14.40
N THR A 205 -20.28 16.68 -14.14
CA THR A 205 -21.00 16.71 -12.87
C THR A 205 -20.53 15.60 -11.93
N VAL A 206 -20.80 15.74 -10.63
CA VAL A 206 -20.54 14.66 -9.64
C VAL A 206 -21.26 13.36 -10.05
N THR A 207 -22.49 13.48 -10.55
CA THR A 207 -23.30 12.37 -11.05
C THR A 207 -22.68 11.67 -12.26
N ASP A 208 -22.13 12.42 -13.22
CA ASP A 208 -21.45 11.85 -14.38
C ASP A 208 -20.25 11.00 -13.95
N VAL A 209 -19.42 11.51 -13.04
CA VAL A 209 -18.24 10.80 -12.54
C VAL A 209 -18.63 9.57 -11.74
N ALA A 210 -19.63 9.69 -10.85
CA ALA A 210 -20.12 8.57 -10.06
C ALA A 210 -20.68 7.44 -10.94
N ALA A 211 -21.49 7.79 -11.96
CA ALA A 211 -22.07 6.83 -12.89
C ALA A 211 -21.01 6.17 -13.78
N ALA A 212 -20.10 6.96 -14.36
CA ALA A 212 -19.10 6.45 -15.30
C ALA A 212 -18.03 5.58 -14.62
N LEU A 213 -17.60 5.93 -13.41
CA LEU A 213 -16.55 5.20 -12.68
C LEU A 213 -17.11 4.19 -11.66
N SER A 214 -18.44 4.06 -11.56
CA SER A 214 -19.12 3.24 -10.54
C SER A 214 -18.65 3.58 -9.12
N TRP A 215 -18.45 4.87 -8.84
CA TRP A 215 -18.02 5.36 -7.52
C TRP A 215 -19.21 5.83 -6.70
N PRO A 216 -19.16 5.71 -5.36
CA PRO A 216 -20.15 6.34 -4.51
C PRO A 216 -20.05 7.87 -4.64
N MET A 217 -21.18 8.58 -4.69
CA MET A 217 -21.24 10.04 -4.88
C MET A 217 -20.30 10.83 -3.94
N PRO A 218 -20.23 10.56 -2.62
CA PRO A 218 -19.32 11.29 -1.72
C PRO A 218 -17.84 11.12 -2.08
N ARG A 219 -17.47 10.01 -2.71
CA ARG A 219 -16.10 9.77 -3.19
C ARG A 219 -15.82 10.57 -4.46
N ALA A 220 -16.75 10.61 -5.40
CA ALA A 220 -16.61 11.39 -6.63
C ALA A 220 -16.49 12.89 -6.32
N GLU A 221 -17.37 13.41 -5.46
CA GLU A 221 -17.35 14.79 -4.99
C GLU A 221 -16.01 15.15 -4.34
N LYS A 222 -15.52 14.31 -3.42
CA LYS A 222 -14.23 14.54 -2.75
C LYS A 222 -13.04 14.58 -3.73
N VAL A 223 -13.06 13.75 -4.77
CA VAL A 223 -12.00 13.75 -5.80
C VAL A 223 -12.10 15.02 -6.65
N LEU A 224 -13.31 15.43 -7.06
CA LEU A 224 -13.52 16.66 -7.83
C LEU A 224 -13.13 17.91 -7.02
N ASN A 225 -13.52 18.01 -5.75
CA ASN A 225 -13.10 19.08 -4.84
C ASN A 225 -11.59 19.11 -4.61
N SER A 226 -10.90 17.96 -4.70
CA SER A 226 -9.44 17.91 -4.61
C SER A 226 -8.71 18.36 -5.88
N LEU A 227 -9.43 18.41 -7.00
CA LEU A 227 -8.93 18.91 -8.29
C LEU A 227 -9.23 20.40 -8.49
N GLU A 228 -10.18 20.94 -7.74
CA GLU A 228 -10.54 22.35 -7.76
C GLU A 228 -9.43 23.21 -7.15
N ASP A 229 -8.69 23.90 -8.02
CA ASP A 229 -7.68 24.90 -7.66
C ASP A 229 -8.11 26.33 -8.00
N GLY A 230 -9.30 26.48 -8.62
CA GLY A 230 -9.87 27.75 -9.09
C GLY A 230 -9.26 28.28 -10.39
N LEU A 231 -8.18 27.68 -10.89
CA LEU A 231 -7.49 28.10 -12.11
C LEU A 231 -7.73 27.13 -13.27
N ARG A 232 -7.50 25.84 -13.02
CA ARG A 232 -7.62 24.74 -13.98
C ARG A 232 -9.00 24.12 -13.95
N VAL A 233 -9.53 23.95 -12.74
CA VAL A 233 -10.86 23.41 -12.49
C VAL A 233 -11.63 24.42 -11.65
N ALA A 234 -12.78 24.86 -12.17
CA ALA A 234 -13.71 25.74 -11.48
C ALA A 234 -15.03 25.00 -11.25
N SER A 235 -15.60 25.11 -10.05
CA SER A 235 -16.98 24.69 -9.81
C SER A 235 -17.94 25.87 -10.01
N THR A 236 -19.04 25.61 -10.69
CA THR A 236 -20.18 26.53 -10.82
C THR A 236 -21.44 25.78 -10.41
N VAL A 237 -22.31 26.43 -9.65
CA VAL A 237 -23.62 25.87 -9.30
C VAL A 237 -24.59 26.35 -10.38
N SER A 238 -25.21 25.42 -11.09
CA SER A 238 -26.22 25.75 -12.11
C SER A 238 -27.50 26.28 -11.45
N ASP A 239 -28.38 26.89 -12.24
CA ASP A 239 -29.67 27.41 -11.76
C ASP A 239 -30.58 26.28 -11.22
N GLU A 240 -30.33 25.05 -11.63
CA GLU A 240 -31.00 23.83 -11.13
C GLU A 240 -30.39 23.29 -9.84
N GLY A 241 -29.36 23.95 -9.29
CA GLY A 241 -28.67 23.53 -8.06
C GLY A 241 -27.69 22.36 -8.25
N VAL A 242 -27.25 22.09 -9.49
CA VAL A 242 -26.27 21.05 -9.78
C VAL A 242 -24.87 21.66 -9.82
N ILE A 243 -23.93 21.04 -9.11
CA ILE A 243 -22.53 21.47 -9.14
C ILE A 243 -21.88 20.93 -10.43
N VAL A 244 -21.52 21.85 -11.32
CA VAL A 244 -20.83 21.60 -12.58
C VAL A 244 -19.35 21.96 -12.41
N TYR A 245 -18.46 21.04 -12.78
CA TYR A 245 -17.02 21.26 -12.76
C TYR A 245 -16.52 21.49 -14.19
N GLU A 246 -15.91 22.65 -14.41
CA GLU A 246 -15.35 23.08 -15.69
C GLU A 246 -13.82 22.95 -15.68
N PHE A 247 -13.30 22.05 -16.52
CA PHE A 247 -11.87 21.83 -16.75
C PHE A 247 -11.38 22.74 -17.88
N ARG A 248 -11.01 23.97 -17.53
CA ARG A 248 -10.65 25.04 -18.49
C ARG A 248 -9.48 24.64 -19.40
N GLU A 249 -8.52 23.89 -18.88
CA GLU A 249 -7.39 23.38 -19.67
C GLU A 249 -7.86 22.47 -20.82
N LEU A 250 -8.84 21.61 -20.56
CA LEU A 250 -9.37 20.68 -21.56
C LEU A 250 -10.31 21.36 -22.55
N MET A 251 -11.02 22.41 -22.13
CA MET A 251 -11.85 23.23 -23.03
C MET A 251 -11.01 24.06 -24.01
N HIS A 252 -9.79 24.45 -23.64
CA HIS A 252 -8.90 25.28 -24.46
C HIS A 252 -7.82 24.49 -25.21
N ALA A 253 -7.52 23.26 -24.79
CA ALA A 253 -6.62 22.33 -25.49
C ALA A 253 -6.96 22.00 -26.96
N PRO A 254 -8.22 22.01 -27.46
CA PRO A 254 -8.52 21.55 -28.81
C PRO A 254 -7.92 22.42 -29.93
N ARG A 255 -7.43 23.63 -29.64
CA ARG A 255 -6.94 24.55 -30.67
C ARG A 255 -5.45 24.47 -30.99
N MET A 256 -4.61 23.89 -30.12
CA MET A 256 -3.16 23.80 -30.38
C MET A 256 -2.73 22.48 -31.07
N ASN A 257 -3.57 21.44 -31.08
CA ASN A 257 -3.09 20.07 -31.32
C ASN A 257 -3.11 19.56 -32.77
N ALA A 258 -3.65 20.30 -33.75
CA ALA A 258 -3.55 19.87 -35.15
C ALA A 258 -2.47 20.65 -35.89
N ALA A 259 -2.64 21.98 -35.99
CA ALA A 259 -1.71 22.82 -36.75
C ALA A 259 -0.34 22.98 -36.06
N GLU A 260 -0.29 23.16 -34.74
CA GLU A 260 0.98 23.41 -34.04
C GLU A 260 1.75 22.12 -33.75
N ARG A 261 1.05 20.99 -33.51
CA ARG A 261 1.70 19.67 -33.48
C ARG A 261 2.34 19.31 -34.81
N ASP A 262 1.67 19.53 -35.95
CA ASP A 262 2.29 19.31 -37.27
C ASP A 262 3.50 20.23 -37.48
N THR A 263 3.42 21.48 -37.01
CA THR A 263 4.52 22.45 -37.16
C THR A 263 5.72 22.13 -36.25
N LEU A 264 5.48 21.56 -35.06
CA LEU A 264 6.53 21.21 -34.09
C LEU A 264 7.15 19.82 -34.33
N LEU A 265 6.37 18.84 -34.81
CA LEU A 265 6.87 17.50 -35.16
C LEU A 265 7.47 17.46 -36.57
N ASN A 266 7.01 18.33 -37.46
CA ASN A 266 7.58 18.48 -38.79
C ASN A 266 7.98 19.96 -38.97
N PRO A 267 9.09 20.41 -38.35
CA PRO A 267 9.64 21.72 -38.66
C PRO A 267 9.99 21.67 -40.15
N GLY A 268 9.10 22.21 -40.98
CA GLY A 268 9.24 22.17 -42.42
C GLY A 268 10.67 22.55 -42.82
N PRO A 269 11.25 21.91 -43.85
CA PRO A 269 12.66 22.01 -44.17
C PRO A 269 13.06 23.47 -44.13
N ALA A 270 13.96 23.80 -43.19
CA ALA A 270 14.39 25.15 -42.89
C ALA A 270 14.53 25.88 -44.21
N ARG A 271 13.58 26.78 -44.50
CA ARG A 271 13.50 27.46 -45.79
C ARG A 271 14.78 28.25 -45.87
N GLU A 272 15.74 27.65 -46.56
CA GLU A 272 17.08 28.17 -46.76
C GLU A 272 16.85 29.56 -47.35
N ARG A 273 17.15 30.56 -46.52
CA ARG A 273 16.89 31.96 -46.79
C ARG A 273 17.89 32.32 -47.87
N SER A 274 17.56 31.95 -49.10
CA SER A 274 18.31 32.19 -50.32
C SER A 274 18.65 33.67 -50.32
N GLY A 275 19.92 33.95 -50.04
CA GLY A 275 20.47 35.27 -50.05
C GLY A 275 20.24 35.89 -51.40
N ASN A 276 19.26 36.77 -51.48
CA ASN A 276 19.16 37.74 -52.54
C ASN A 276 20.27 38.77 -52.27
N GLY A 277 21.50 38.40 -52.63
CA GLY A 277 22.64 39.29 -52.69
C GLY A 277 22.36 40.33 -53.76
N GLY A 278 21.79 41.46 -53.32
CA GLY A 278 21.65 42.65 -54.14
C GLY A 278 23.03 43.12 -54.58
N THR A 279 23.31 42.93 -55.87
CA THR A 279 24.38 43.56 -56.64
C THR A 279 24.32 45.08 -56.43
N LEU A 280 25.29 45.62 -55.71
CA LEU A 280 25.52 47.05 -55.57
C LEU A 280 26.52 47.46 -56.67
N MET A 281 26.01 48.04 -57.76
CA MET A 281 26.82 48.72 -58.77
C MET A 281 27.18 50.11 -58.26
N VAL A 282 28.47 50.39 -58.03
CA VAL A 282 29.12 51.69 -58.20
C VAL A 282 30.55 51.45 -58.67
#